data_AF-A0A1T3CMU8-F1
#
_entry.id   AF-A0A1T3CMU8-F1
#
_cell.length_a   1.000
_cell.length_b   1.000
_cell.length_c   1.000
_cell.angle_alpha   90.00
_cell.angle_beta   90.00
_cell.angle_gamma   90.00
#
_symmetry.space_group_name_H-M   'P 1'
#
loop_
_entity.id
_entity.type
_entity.pdbx_description
1 polymer ?
#
loop_
_entity_poly.entity_id
_entity_poly.type
_entity_poly.pdbx_seq_one_letter_code
_entity_poly.pdbx_strand_id
1 'polypeptide(L)'
;MIPDGPQFSPESSDLSSVGWTRFIGDLYNTENALRYATVATATSILGRINNDEQLRLKGLQVYNWTIQEMIKAVKQPNRAESDSLVVAARVMALYELFFGPDGDPGVAGWQRHSEGQLAMFLARGPDSFVSGVSHQLFADSRINIAEMFNPVQLR
;
A
#
# COMPACT_ATOMS: atom_id res chain seq x y z
N MET A 1 -5.26 -11.04 4.25
CA MET A 1 -5.46 -12.00 5.36
C MET A 1 -6.93 -12.38 5.39
N ILE A 2 -7.23 -13.67 5.35
CA ILE A 2 -8.60 -14.18 5.55
C ILE A 2 -8.80 -14.33 7.07
N PRO A 3 -9.88 -13.80 7.65
CA PRO A 3 -10.21 -14.09 9.05
C PRO A 3 -10.32 -15.60 9.25
N ASP A 4 -9.64 -16.14 10.27
CA ASP A 4 -9.60 -17.57 10.66
C ASP A 4 -8.83 -18.55 9.75
N GLY A 5 -8.03 -18.06 8.79
CA GLY A 5 -7.07 -18.89 8.07
C GLY A 5 -5.84 -19.24 8.92
N PRO A 6 -5.14 -20.37 8.67
CA PRO A 6 -3.88 -20.66 9.35
C PRO A 6 -2.91 -19.49 9.15
N GLN A 7 -2.37 -18.99 10.27
CA GLN A 7 -1.34 -17.96 10.23
C GLN A 7 -0.13 -18.53 9.51
N PHE A 8 0.39 -17.79 8.52
CA PHE A 8 1.64 -18.14 7.86
C PHE A 8 2.74 -18.22 8.92
N SER A 9 3.55 -19.29 8.89
CA SER A 9 4.81 -19.31 9.63
C SER A 9 5.65 -18.08 9.26
N PRO A 10 6.58 -17.61 10.12
CA PRO A 10 7.44 -16.48 9.79
C PRO A 10 8.14 -16.65 8.43
N GLU A 11 8.67 -17.85 8.18
CA GLU A 11 9.33 -18.23 6.92
C GLU A 11 8.38 -18.18 5.71
N SER A 12 7.11 -18.58 5.87
CA SER A 12 6.11 -18.51 4.79
C SER A 12 5.53 -17.11 4.59
N SER A 13 5.57 -16.25 5.61
CA SER A 13 5.19 -14.84 5.50
C SER A 13 6.20 -14.06 4.67
N ASP A 14 7.49 -14.35 4.84
CA ASP A 14 8.57 -13.76 4.03
C ASP A 14 8.52 -14.21 2.55
N LEU A 15 7.86 -15.34 2.26
CA LEU A 15 7.59 -15.82 0.90
C LEU A 15 6.24 -15.34 0.33
N SER A 16 5.40 -14.70 1.14
CA SER A 16 4.09 -14.21 0.73
C SER A 16 4.17 -12.79 0.17
N SER A 17 3.32 -12.43 -0.79
CA SER A 17 3.22 -11.07 -1.33
C SER A 17 2.72 -10.01 -0.33
N VAL A 18 2.54 -10.39 0.94
CA VAL A 18 2.08 -9.56 2.05
C VAL A 18 3.06 -9.50 3.23
N GLY A 19 4.26 -10.07 3.10
CA GLY A 19 5.28 -10.09 4.16
C GLY A 19 5.64 -8.68 4.66
N TRP A 20 5.63 -7.70 3.77
CA TRP A 20 5.85 -6.28 4.07
C TRP A 20 4.88 -5.68 5.10
N THR A 21 3.69 -6.26 5.29
CA THR A 21 2.67 -5.72 6.21
C THR A 21 3.14 -5.69 7.67
N ARG A 22 4.10 -6.56 8.04
CA ARG A 22 4.70 -6.59 9.39
C ARG A 22 5.39 -5.29 9.78
N PHE A 23 5.83 -4.50 8.80
CA PHE A 23 6.54 -3.23 9.05
C PHE A 23 5.60 -2.04 9.27
N ILE A 24 4.29 -2.19 9.04
CA ILE A 24 3.34 -1.08 9.20
C ILE A 24 3.38 -0.55 10.64
N GLY A 25 3.43 -1.45 11.64
CA GLY A 25 3.46 -1.05 13.05
C GLY A 25 4.68 -0.22 13.42
N ASP A 26 5.86 -0.69 13.03
CA ASP A 26 7.14 -0.02 13.33
C ASP A 26 7.25 1.35 12.64
N LEU A 27 6.71 1.45 11.41
CA LEU A 27 6.82 2.66 10.60
C LEU A 27 5.66 3.64 10.80
N TYR A 28 4.56 3.22 11.45
CA TYR A 28 3.32 3.98 11.58
C TYR A 28 3.50 5.43 12.04
N ASN A 29 4.43 5.65 12.98
CA ASN A 29 4.67 6.99 13.53
C ASN A 29 5.68 7.83 12.75
N THR A 30 6.36 7.26 11.77
CA THR A 30 7.46 7.90 11.03
C THR A 30 6.99 8.69 9.80
N GLU A 31 5.80 8.40 9.27
CA GLU A 31 5.26 9.04 8.07
C GLU A 31 3.74 9.24 8.20
N ASN A 32 3.29 10.49 8.04
CA ASN A 32 1.87 10.86 8.17
C ASN A 32 1.02 10.21 7.08
N ALA A 33 1.53 10.09 5.85
CA ALA A 33 0.81 9.41 4.77
C ALA A 33 0.57 7.94 5.12
N LEU A 34 1.55 7.23 5.70
CA LEU A 34 1.38 5.85 6.16
C LEU A 34 0.31 5.79 7.26
N ARG A 35 0.40 6.69 8.25
CA ARG A 35 -0.55 6.77 9.35
C ARG A 35 -1.99 6.91 8.85
N TYR A 36 -2.22 7.87 7.96
CA TYR A 36 -3.55 8.13 7.40
C TYR A 36 -4.02 6.96 6.53
N ALA A 37 -3.15 6.37 5.70
CA ALA A 37 -3.50 5.23 4.88
C ALA A 37 -3.93 4.02 5.73
N THR A 38 -3.20 3.73 6.82
CA THR A 38 -3.54 2.66 7.76
C THR A 38 -4.88 2.92 8.44
N VAL A 39 -5.12 4.14 8.93
CA VAL A 39 -6.40 4.50 9.58
C VAL A 39 -7.56 4.44 8.60
N ALA A 40 -7.40 4.98 7.38
CA ALA A 40 -8.41 4.91 6.34
C ALA A 40 -8.80 3.46 6.04
N THR A 41 -7.80 2.60 5.84
CA THR A 41 -8.00 1.18 5.54
C THR A 41 -8.70 0.46 6.68
N ALA A 42 -8.22 0.59 7.92
CA ALA A 42 -8.85 -0.06 9.08
C ALA A 42 -10.28 0.43 9.30
N THR A 43 -10.52 1.72 9.14
CA THR A 43 -11.85 2.34 9.29
C THR A 43 -12.82 1.83 8.22
N SER A 44 -12.39 1.76 6.96
CA SER A 44 -13.22 1.22 5.87
C SER A 44 -13.48 -0.28 6.01
N ILE A 45 -12.51 -1.06 6.51
CA ILE A 45 -12.71 -2.49 6.85
C ILE A 45 -13.79 -2.62 7.92
N LEU A 46 -13.66 -1.90 9.04
CA LEU A 46 -14.63 -1.94 10.13
C LEU A 46 -16.01 -1.47 9.68
N GLY A 47 -16.09 -0.45 8.82
CA GLY A 47 -17.34 0.03 8.26
C GLY A 47 -18.04 -1.03 7.39
N ARG A 48 -17.28 -1.79 6.59
CA ARG A 48 -17.84 -2.92 5.83
C ARG A 48 -18.30 -4.07 6.71
N ILE A 49 -17.46 -4.51 7.66
CA ILE A 49 -17.76 -5.64 8.55
C ILE A 49 -19.02 -5.37 9.37
N ASN A 50 -19.19 -4.15 9.85
CA ASN A 50 -20.34 -3.76 10.70
C ASN A 50 -21.52 -3.18 9.91
N ASN A 51 -21.44 -3.13 8.58
CA ASN A 51 -22.43 -2.44 7.74
C ASN A 51 -22.72 -0.99 8.20
N ASP A 52 -21.68 -0.29 8.64
CA ASP A 52 -21.73 1.08 9.15
C ASP A 52 -21.28 2.06 8.05
N GLU A 53 -22.27 2.70 7.41
CA GLU A 53 -22.02 3.66 6.34
C GLU A 53 -21.32 4.94 6.84
N GLN A 54 -21.58 5.37 8.07
CA GLN A 54 -20.88 6.54 8.63
C GLN A 54 -19.39 6.25 8.81
N LEU A 55 -19.06 5.02 9.20
CA LEU A 55 -17.67 4.59 9.32
C LEU A 55 -17.01 4.44 7.95
N ARG A 56 -17.72 3.92 6.94
CA ARG A 56 -17.24 3.90 5.54
C ARG A 56 -16.93 5.32 5.03
N LEU A 57 -17.83 6.28 5.25
CA LEU A 57 -17.63 7.67 4.84
C LEU A 57 -16.41 8.31 5.55
N LYS A 58 -16.21 8.03 6.84
CA LYS A 58 -15.03 8.48 7.58
C LYS A 58 -13.74 7.86 7.02
N GLY A 59 -13.77 6.57 6.68
CA GLY A 59 -12.64 5.90 6.02
C GLY A 59 -12.24 6.60 4.72
N LEU A 60 -13.22 6.90 3.86
CA LEU A 60 -13.02 7.66 2.62
C LEU A 60 -12.51 9.09 2.88
N GLN A 61 -13.00 9.77 3.91
CA GLN A 61 -12.53 11.10 4.29
C GLN A 61 -11.04 11.08 4.67
N VAL A 62 -10.62 10.12 5.50
CA VAL A 62 -9.22 9.96 5.89
C VAL A 62 -8.37 9.55 4.68
N TYR A 63 -8.91 8.75 3.76
CA TYR A 63 -8.22 8.41 2.52
C TYR A 63 -7.92 9.64 1.66
N ASN A 64 -8.87 10.56 1.55
CA ASN A 64 -8.64 11.83 0.84
C ASN A 64 -7.53 12.65 1.50
N TRP A 65 -7.43 12.68 2.83
CA TRP A 65 -6.29 13.30 3.52
C TRP A 65 -4.96 12.59 3.24
N THR A 66 -4.99 11.26 3.12
CA THR A 66 -3.83 10.45 2.75
C THR A 66 -3.27 10.87 1.40
N ILE A 67 -4.13 11.05 0.38
CA ILE A 67 -3.71 11.53 -0.95
C ILE A 67 -3.03 12.90 -0.85
N GLN A 68 -3.63 13.83 -0.11
CA GLN A 68 -3.07 15.17 0.06
C GLN A 68 -1.71 15.15 0.77
N GLU A 69 -1.54 14.26 1.75
CA GLU A 69 -0.27 14.11 2.46
C GLU A 69 0.80 13.44 1.60
N MET A 70 0.45 12.40 0.85
CA MET A 70 1.35 11.74 -0.11
C MET A 70 1.89 12.75 -1.13
N ILE A 71 1.03 13.61 -1.70
CA ILE A 71 1.45 14.66 -2.65
C ILE A 71 2.49 15.61 -2.05
N LYS A 72 2.39 15.92 -0.75
CA LYS A 72 3.40 16.76 -0.06
C LYS A 72 4.68 15.97 0.19
N ALA A 73 4.57 14.72 0.64
CA ALA A 73 5.69 13.87 1.00
C ALA A 73 6.61 13.58 -0.18
N VAL A 74 6.06 13.24 -1.36
CA VAL A 74 6.86 12.94 -2.56
C VAL A 74 7.64 14.15 -3.09
N LYS A 75 7.25 15.37 -2.71
CA LYS A 75 7.97 16.61 -3.08
C LYS A 75 9.12 16.96 -2.13
N GLN A 76 9.25 16.23 -1.01
CA GLN A 76 10.28 16.46 0.00
C GLN A 76 11.34 15.36 -0.12
N PRO A 77 12.58 15.66 -0.60
CA PRO A 77 13.58 14.64 -0.90
C PRO A 77 13.81 13.61 0.22
N ASN A 78 13.99 14.10 1.45
CA ASN A 78 14.22 13.25 2.63
C ASN A 78 13.06 12.27 2.91
N ARG A 79 11.82 12.63 2.56
CA ARG A 79 10.65 11.76 2.74
C ARG A 79 10.43 10.85 1.55
N ALA A 80 10.66 11.34 0.33
CA ALA A 80 10.61 10.56 -0.90
C ALA A 80 11.58 9.35 -0.85
N GLU A 81 12.69 9.50 -0.16
CA GLU A 81 13.70 8.45 0.07
C GLU A 81 13.40 7.54 1.28
N SER A 82 12.30 7.75 2.02
CA SER A 82 11.96 6.93 3.20
C SER A 82 11.16 5.65 2.89
N ASP A 83 11.52 4.52 3.52
CA ASP A 83 10.80 3.25 3.39
C ASP A 83 9.32 3.38 3.76
N SER A 84 9.03 4.18 4.78
CA SER A 84 7.67 4.46 5.24
C SER A 84 6.76 5.03 4.16
N LEU A 85 7.30 5.84 3.24
CA LEU A 85 6.52 6.40 2.14
C LEU A 85 6.22 5.35 1.06
N VAL A 86 7.15 4.41 0.82
CA VAL A 86 6.91 3.26 -0.08
C VAL A 86 5.83 2.35 0.51
N VAL A 87 5.86 2.08 1.81
CA VAL A 87 4.81 1.34 2.52
C VAL A 87 3.48 2.08 2.40
N ALA A 88 3.46 3.40 2.60
CA ALA A 88 2.25 4.21 2.48
C ALA A 88 1.60 4.04 1.09
N ALA A 89 2.40 4.16 0.02
CA ALA A 89 1.92 3.94 -1.35
C ALA A 89 1.34 2.52 -1.54
N ARG A 90 1.89 1.50 -0.86
CA ARG A 90 1.38 0.12 -0.94
C ARG A 90 0.01 0.00 -0.28
N VAL A 91 -0.13 0.60 0.90
CA VAL A 91 -1.41 0.62 1.63
C VAL A 91 -2.47 1.37 0.82
N MET A 92 -2.11 2.49 0.18
CA MET A 92 -3.00 3.24 -0.70
C MET A 92 -3.46 2.42 -1.91
N ALA A 93 -2.54 1.70 -2.57
CA ALA A 93 -2.88 0.81 -3.69
C ALA A 93 -3.91 -0.25 -3.27
N LEU A 94 -3.74 -0.85 -2.10
CA LEU A 94 -4.69 -1.82 -1.56
C LEU A 94 -6.02 -1.16 -1.18
N TYR A 95 -5.99 0.03 -0.60
CA TYR A 95 -7.20 0.78 -0.28
C TYR A 95 -8.05 0.97 -1.53
N GLU A 96 -7.46 1.46 -2.62
CA GLU A 96 -8.19 1.72 -3.87
C GLU A 96 -8.68 0.42 -4.53
N LEU A 97 -7.89 -0.66 -4.46
CA LEU A 97 -8.30 -1.96 -4.96
C LEU A 97 -9.57 -2.47 -4.26
N PHE A 98 -9.65 -2.31 -2.94
CA PHE A 98 -10.77 -2.85 -2.17
C PHE A 98 -11.92 -1.87 -2.02
N PHE A 99 -11.67 -0.56 -1.90
CA PHE A 99 -12.62 0.47 -1.48
C PHE A 99 -12.77 1.63 -2.48
N GLY A 100 -12.20 1.52 -3.68
CA GLY A 100 -12.41 2.48 -4.77
C GLY A 100 -13.90 2.63 -5.13
N PRO A 101 -14.28 3.75 -5.76
CA PRO A 101 -15.67 4.02 -6.13
C PRO A 101 -16.23 2.96 -7.09
N ASP A 102 -17.49 2.59 -6.87
CA ASP A 102 -18.21 1.60 -7.69
C ASP A 102 -18.39 2.14 -9.12
N GLY A 103 -17.66 1.57 -10.09
CA GLY A 103 -17.81 1.90 -11.52
C GLY A 103 -16.52 1.91 -12.34
N ASP A 104 -15.37 1.95 -11.67
CA ASP A 104 -14.05 1.70 -12.25
C ASP A 104 -13.48 0.51 -11.46
N PRO A 105 -12.99 -0.58 -12.07
CA PRO A 105 -12.34 -1.61 -11.27
C PRO A 105 -11.22 -0.91 -10.49
N GLY A 106 -11.21 -1.03 -9.15
CA GLY A 106 -10.20 -0.45 -8.24
C GLY A 106 -8.74 -0.73 -8.64
N VAL A 107 -8.55 -1.57 -9.65
CA VAL A 107 -7.39 -1.74 -10.53
C VAL A 107 -6.81 -0.41 -11.03
N ALA A 108 -7.57 0.58 -11.52
CA ALA A 108 -6.95 1.79 -12.08
C ALA A 108 -6.24 2.66 -11.02
N GLY A 109 -6.80 2.70 -9.81
CA GLY A 109 -6.16 3.33 -8.66
C GLY A 109 -4.93 2.54 -8.18
N TRP A 110 -5.14 1.24 -7.96
CA TRP A 110 -4.07 0.30 -7.61
C TRP A 110 -2.88 0.35 -8.58
N GLN A 111 -3.15 0.44 -9.88
CA GLN A 111 -2.14 0.52 -10.93
C GLN A 111 -1.35 1.83 -10.82
N ARG A 112 -2.02 2.97 -10.68
CA ARG A 112 -1.33 4.28 -10.53
C ARG A 112 -0.43 4.31 -9.30
N HIS A 113 -0.83 3.73 -8.17
CA HIS A 113 0.05 3.62 -7.01
C HIS A 113 1.19 2.61 -7.24
N SER A 114 0.94 1.52 -7.95
CA SER A 114 1.98 0.54 -8.31
C SER A 114 3.04 1.15 -9.25
N GLU A 115 2.62 1.96 -10.22
CA GLU A 115 3.53 2.76 -11.07
C GLU A 115 4.32 3.78 -10.24
N GLY A 116 3.67 4.45 -9.30
CA GLY A 116 4.34 5.37 -8.36
C GLY A 116 5.40 4.66 -7.50
N GLN A 117 5.10 3.46 -7.00
CA GLN A 117 6.07 2.64 -6.27
C GLN A 117 7.25 2.22 -7.13
N LEU A 118 7.00 1.80 -8.37
CA LEU A 118 8.07 1.49 -9.33
C LEU A 118 8.95 2.71 -9.56
N ALA A 119 8.38 3.90 -9.72
CA ALA A 119 9.14 5.13 -9.85
C ALA A 119 10.02 5.42 -8.61
N MET A 120 9.52 5.17 -7.40
CA MET A 120 10.31 5.28 -6.16
C MET A 120 11.47 4.27 -6.14
N PHE A 121 11.23 3.02 -6.56
CA PHE A 121 12.28 2.00 -6.66
C PHE A 121 13.37 2.40 -7.65
N LEU A 122 12.98 2.86 -8.84
CA LEU A 122 13.91 3.30 -9.87
C LEU A 122 14.72 4.53 -9.43
N ALA A 123 14.09 5.48 -8.73
CA ALA A 123 14.76 6.69 -8.25
C ALA A 123 15.84 6.40 -7.19
N ARG A 124 15.63 5.40 -6.32
CA ARG A 124 16.59 5.03 -5.27
C ARG A 124 17.71 4.10 -5.71
N GLY A 125 17.54 3.44 -6.86
CA GLY A 125 18.49 2.45 -7.38
C GLY A 125 18.52 1.14 -6.59
N PRO A 126 19.13 0.09 -7.16
CA PRO A 126 19.09 -1.28 -6.63
C PRO A 126 19.78 -1.43 -5.27
N ASP A 127 20.83 -0.66 -4.99
CA ASP A 127 21.59 -0.73 -3.73
C ASP A 127 20.73 -0.40 -2.50
N SER A 128 19.66 0.37 -2.68
CA SER A 128 18.71 0.73 -1.63
C SER A 128 17.79 -0.44 -1.21
N PHE A 129 17.80 -1.57 -1.94
CA PHE A 129 16.88 -2.70 -1.75
C PHE A 129 17.58 -4.03 -1.44
N VAL A 130 18.82 -3.98 -0.94
CA VAL A 130 19.61 -5.19 -0.64
C VAL A 130 19.29 -5.81 0.72
N SER A 131 18.66 -5.06 1.65
CA SER A 131 18.27 -5.56 2.98
C SER A 131 17.11 -4.78 3.60
N GLY A 132 16.61 -5.24 4.75
CA GLY A 132 15.63 -4.52 5.57
C GLY A 132 14.23 -4.41 4.96
N VAL A 133 13.50 -3.36 5.37
CA VAL A 133 12.12 -3.10 4.95
C VAL A 133 12.03 -2.90 3.45
N SER A 134 12.88 -2.05 2.89
CA SER A 134 12.97 -1.81 1.46
C SER A 134 13.16 -3.10 0.66
N HIS A 135 14.04 -4.01 1.09
CA HIS A 135 14.21 -5.30 0.42
C HIS A 135 12.93 -6.12 0.36
N GLN A 136 12.26 -6.32 1.50
CA GLN A 136 11.02 -7.10 1.54
C GLN A 136 9.93 -6.45 0.69
N LEU A 137 9.76 -5.12 0.78
CA LEU A 137 8.80 -4.38 -0.05
C LEU A 137 9.06 -4.58 -1.54
N PHE A 138 10.33 -4.46 -1.95
CA PHE A 138 10.71 -4.68 -3.33
C PHE A 138 10.41 -6.11 -3.76
N ALA A 139 10.83 -7.11 -2.97
CA ALA A 139 10.60 -8.53 -3.25
C ALA A 139 9.11 -8.87 -3.40
N ASP A 140 8.28 -8.45 -2.45
CA ASP A 140 6.83 -8.69 -2.44
C ASP A 140 6.11 -7.95 -3.58
N SER A 141 6.67 -6.85 -4.06
CA SER A 141 6.09 -6.06 -5.15
C SER A 141 6.40 -6.64 -6.54
N ARG A 142 7.40 -7.51 -6.69
CA ARG A 142 7.86 -8.01 -8.01
C ARG A 142 6.75 -8.70 -8.80
N ILE A 143 5.97 -9.57 -8.16
CA ILE A 143 4.87 -10.28 -8.84
C ILE A 143 3.82 -9.26 -9.32
N ASN A 144 3.47 -8.30 -8.46
CA ASN A 144 2.48 -7.27 -8.81
C ASN A 144 2.94 -6.39 -9.96
N ILE A 145 4.21 -5.98 -9.96
CA ILE A 145 4.81 -5.16 -11.02
C ILE A 145 4.93 -5.96 -12.32
N ALA A 146 5.30 -7.24 -12.27
CA ALA A 146 5.36 -8.09 -13.45
C ALA A 146 3.99 -8.31 -14.10
N GLU A 147 2.94 -8.53 -13.30
CA GLU A 147 1.57 -8.69 -13.80
C GLU A 147 1.02 -7.39 -14.44
N MET A 148 1.46 -6.22 -13.98
CA MET A 148 1.08 -4.93 -14.58
C MET A 148 1.53 -4.80 -16.05
N PHE A 149 2.60 -5.49 -16.45
CA PHE A 149 3.11 -5.51 -17.82
C PHE A 149 2.64 -6.73 -18.61
N ASN A 150 1.70 -7.52 -18.07
CA ASN A 150 1.16 -8.68 -18.76
C ASN A 150 0.16 -8.23 -19.85
N PRO A 151 0.44 -8.46 -21.15
CA PRO A 151 -0.38 -7.94 -22.25
C PRO A 151 -1.80 -8.54 -22.33
N VAL A 152 -2.13 -9.52 -21.47
CA VAL A 152 -3.48 -10.11 -21.37
C VAL A 152 -4.48 -9.15 -20.70
N GLN A 153 -4.04 -8.20 -19.87
CA GLN A 153 -4.92 -7.24 -19.19
C GLN A 153 -5.21 -5.95 -20.00
N LEU A 154 -4.56 -5.76 -21.16
CA LEU A 154 -4.72 -4.57 -22.02
C LEU A 154 -5.66 -4.81 -23.23
N ARG A 155 -6.57 -5.78 -23.14
CA ARG A 155 -7.58 -6.09 -24.17
C ARG A 155 -8.98 -6.12 -23.60
#